data_AF-A0A222G9Y5-F1
#
_entry.id   AF-A0A222G9Y5-F1
#
_cell.length_a   1.000
_cell.length_b   1.000
_cell.length_c   1.000
_cell.angle_alpha   90.00
_cell.angle_beta   90.00
_cell.angle_gamma   90.00
#
_symmetry.space_group_name_H-M   'P 1'
#
loop_
_entity.id
_entity.type
_entity.pdbx_description
1 polymer ?
#
loop_
_entity_poly.entity_id
_entity_poly.type
_entity_poly.pdbx_seq_one_letter_code
_entity_poly.pdbx_strand_id
1 'polypeptide(L)'
;MLKLVIYSLKALLTGLWSFAILGLLSLSPLPTEVQLYVSLLACVVLLVHYIEFFAMKNKFKNQSGLAMNFLQTMLWGFGYWLPILKHATEEVDQRK
;
A
#
# COMPACT_ATOMS: atom_id res chain seq x y z
N MET A 1 -15.77 9.88 -11.22
CA MET A 1 -16.07 8.68 -10.41
C MET A 1 -14.81 7.97 -9.91
N LEU A 2 -13.85 7.61 -10.77
CA LEU A 2 -12.61 6.91 -10.35
C LEU A 2 -11.80 7.59 -9.24
N LYS A 3 -11.63 8.91 -9.30
CA LYS A 3 -10.93 9.66 -8.23
C LYS A 3 -11.59 9.46 -6.86
N LEU A 4 -12.93 9.52 -6.80
CA LEU A 4 -13.69 9.31 -5.56
C LEU A 4 -13.47 7.91 -5.02
N VAL A 5 -13.52 6.87 -5.87
CA VAL A 5 -13.24 5.48 -5.49
C VAL A 5 -11.83 5.35 -4.90
N ILE A 6 -10.82 5.95 -5.54
CA ILE A 6 -9.43 5.91 -5.04
C ILE A 6 -9.32 6.59 -3.66
N TYR A 7 -9.94 7.76 -3.49
CA TYR A 7 -9.93 8.46 -2.20
C TYR A 7 -10.64 7.65 -1.11
N SER A 8 -11.80 7.08 -1.41
CA SER A 8 -12.56 6.23 -0.47
C SER A 8 -11.79 4.98 -0.08
N LEU A 9 -11.16 4.27 -1.03
CA LEU A 9 -10.33 3.11 -0.72
C LEU A 9 -9.15 3.48 0.17
N LYS A 10 -8.53 4.65 -0.05
CA LYS A 10 -7.44 5.14 0.82
C LYS A 10 -7.94 5.45 2.21
N ALA A 11 -9.06 6.15 2.34
CA ALA A 11 -9.66 6.44 3.63
C ALA A 11 -9.98 5.15 4.40
N LEU A 12 -10.52 4.14 3.72
CA LEU A 12 -10.79 2.82 4.29
C LEU A 12 -9.52 2.09 4.70
N LEU A 13 -8.47 2.13 3.86
CA LEU A 13 -7.18 1.52 4.17
C LEU A 13 -6.51 2.19 5.37
N THR A 14 -6.54 3.52 5.45
CA THR A 14 -6.07 4.28 6.61
C THR A 14 -6.89 3.94 7.85
N GLY A 15 -8.22 3.86 7.75
CA GLY A 15 -9.08 3.42 8.83
C GLY A 15 -8.74 2.01 9.31
N LEU A 16 -8.54 1.07 8.39
CA LEU A 16 -8.14 -0.31 8.67
C LEU A 16 -6.84 -0.36 9.47
N TRP A 17 -5.81 0.36 9.02
CA TRP A 17 -4.53 0.42 9.74
C TRP A 17 -4.68 1.02 11.13
N SER A 18 -5.42 2.13 11.25
CA SER A 18 -5.68 2.78 12.55
C SER A 18 -6.38 1.83 13.52
N PHE A 19 -7.45 1.15 13.10
CA PHE A 19 -8.17 0.20 13.96
C PHE A 19 -7.35 -1.05 14.26
N ALA A 20 -6.53 -1.53 13.33
CA ALA A 20 -5.62 -2.64 13.59
C ALA A 20 -4.56 -2.28 14.65
N ILE A 21 -3.96 -1.09 14.55
CA ILE A 21 -2.98 -0.59 15.54
C ILE A 21 -3.64 -0.38 16.89
N LEU A 22 -4.81 0.27 16.94
CA LEU A 22 -5.55 0.45 18.19
C LEU A 22 -5.92 -0.91 18.82
N GLY A 23 -6.29 -1.90 18.01
CA GLY A 23 -6.54 -3.26 18.48
C GLY A 23 -5.31 -3.94 19.07
N LEU A 24 -4.14 -3.81 18.43
CA LEU A 24 -2.87 -4.35 18.92
C LEU A 24 -2.44 -3.71 20.24
N LEU A 25 -2.75 -2.42 20.42
CA LEU A 25 -2.47 -1.68 21.65
C LEU A 25 -3.54 -1.88 22.74
N SER A 26 -4.58 -2.68 22.47
CA SER A 26 -5.75 -2.85 23.36
C SER A 26 -6.48 -1.53 23.66
N LEU A 27 -6.40 -0.57 22.75
CA LEU A 27 -7.05 0.75 22.82
C LEU A 27 -8.26 0.87 21.88
N SER A 28 -8.68 -0.23 21.25
CA SER A 28 -9.76 -0.20 20.27
C SER A 28 -11.11 0.04 20.94
N PRO A 29 -11.94 0.95 20.41
CA PRO A 29 -13.31 1.13 20.86
C PRO A 29 -14.25 0.04 20.33
N LEU A 30 -13.75 -0.89 19.51
CA LEU A 30 -14.56 -1.94 18.88
C LEU A 30 -14.75 -3.15 19.81
N PRO A 31 -15.90 -3.85 19.71
CA PRO A 31 -16.08 -5.15 20.35
C PRO A 31 -15.00 -6.14 19.92
N THR A 32 -14.60 -7.04 20.83
CA THR A 32 -13.50 -8.00 20.59
C THR A 32 -13.70 -8.84 19.33
N GLU A 33 -14.91 -9.32 19.07
CA GLU A 33 -15.22 -10.11 17.87
C GLU A 33 -14.98 -9.32 16.58
N VAL A 34 -15.45 -8.07 16.53
CA VAL A 34 -15.24 -7.17 15.39
C VAL A 34 -13.75 -6.84 15.22
N GLN A 35 -13.05 -6.60 16.32
CA GLN A 35 -11.62 -6.32 16.30
C GLN A 35 -10.82 -7.49 15.74
N LEU A 36 -11.20 -8.74 16.04
CA LEU A 36 -10.55 -9.93 15.46
C LEU A 36 -10.70 -9.96 13.93
N TYR A 37 -11.89 -9.67 13.40
CA TYR A 37 -12.10 -9.61 11.95
C TYR A 37 -11.31 -8.47 11.30
N VAL A 38 -11.26 -7.30 11.93
CA VAL A 38 -10.46 -6.15 11.46
C VAL A 38 -8.97 -6.49 11.42
N SER A 39 -8.45 -7.11 12.48
CA SER A 39 -7.06 -7.55 12.55
C SER A 39 -6.74 -8.63 11.50
N LEU A 40 -7.63 -9.60 11.30
CA LEU A 40 -7.47 -10.62 10.26
C LEU A 40 -7.43 -9.98 8.86
N LEU A 41 -8.34 -9.05 8.58
CA LEU A 41 -8.38 -8.32 7.33
C LEU A 41 -7.10 -7.50 7.12
N ALA A 42 -6.61 -6.79 8.16
CA ALA A 42 -5.36 -6.06 8.10
C ALA A 42 -4.17 -6.98 7.79
N CYS A 43 -4.12 -8.19 8.37
CA CYS A 43 -3.10 -9.18 8.05
C CYS A 43 -3.15 -9.62 6.58
N VAL A 44 -4.34 -9.89 6.03
CA VAL A 44 -4.49 -10.25 4.62
C VAL A 44 -4.04 -9.11 3.71
N VAL A 45 -4.44 -7.87 4.00
CA VAL A 45 -4.04 -6.69 3.22
C VAL A 45 -2.53 -6.45 3.30
N LEU A 46 -1.92 -6.66 4.48
CA LEU A 46 -0.47 -6.59 4.65
C LEU A 46 0.27 -7.61 3.79
N LEU A 47 -0.23 -8.86 3.74
CA LEU A 47 0.33 -9.92 2.90
C LEU A 47 0.26 -9.56 1.41
N VAL A 48 -0.86 -8.99 0.95
CA VAL A 48 -1.00 -8.52 -0.44
C VAL A 48 0.04 -7.45 -0.76
N HIS A 49 0.21 -6.44 0.09
CA HIS A 49 1.24 -5.41 -0.11
C HIS A 49 2.67 -5.95 -0.02
N TYR A 50 2.89 -6.96 0.82
CA TYR A 50 4.19 -7.64 0.89
C TYR A 50 4.52 -8.38 -0.42
N ILE A 51 3.56 -9.12 -0.98
CA ILE A 51 3.71 -9.78 -2.27
C ILE A 51 3.95 -8.74 -3.37
N GLU A 52 3.17 -7.66 -3.38
CA GLU A 52 3.33 -6.54 -4.32
C GLU A 52 4.75 -5.95 -4.25
N PHE A 53 5.22 -5.63 -3.04
CA PHE A 53 6.56 -5.11 -2.82
C PHE A 53 7.63 -6.07 -3.33
N PHE A 54 7.51 -7.35 -2.99
CA PHE A 54 8.49 -8.36 -3.39
C PHE A 54 8.53 -8.56 -4.91
N ALA A 55 7.37 -8.58 -5.56
CA ALA A 55 7.27 -8.71 -7.01
C ALA A 55 7.85 -7.50 -7.74
N MET A 56 7.66 -6.29 -7.19
CA MET A 56 8.00 -5.05 -7.89
C MET A 56 9.38 -4.48 -7.55
N LYS A 57 9.98 -4.80 -6.40
CA LYS A 57 11.23 -4.17 -5.92
C LYS A 57 12.38 -4.21 -6.94
N ASN A 58 12.55 -5.32 -7.66
CA ASN A 58 13.64 -5.48 -8.63
C ASN A 58 13.37 -4.67 -9.89
N LYS A 59 12.14 -4.75 -10.43
CA LYS A 59 11.74 -3.96 -11.59
C LYS A 59 11.82 -2.47 -11.30
N PHE A 60 11.35 -2.05 -10.13
CA PHE A 60 11.42 -0.68 -9.66
C PHE A 60 12.87 -0.19 -9.61
N LYS A 61 13.76 -0.91 -8.94
CA LYS A 61 15.18 -0.55 -8.84
C LYS A 61 15.85 -0.43 -10.22
N ASN A 62 15.58 -1.37 -11.12
CA ASN A 62 16.21 -1.40 -12.43
C ASN A 62 15.74 -0.27 -13.35
N GLN A 63 14.47 0.14 -13.24
CA GLN A 63 13.89 1.16 -14.11
C GLN A 63 14.06 2.57 -13.55
N SER A 64 13.81 2.79 -12.26
CA SER A 64 13.84 4.13 -11.65
C SER A 64 15.19 4.49 -11.02
N GLY A 65 16.09 3.53 -10.84
CA GLY A 65 17.35 3.71 -10.09
C GLY A 65 17.16 3.90 -8.58
N LEU A 66 15.92 3.90 -8.08
CA LEU A 66 15.58 4.12 -6.68
C LEU A 66 15.26 2.80 -5.97
N ALA A 67 15.49 2.75 -4.65
CA ALA A 67 15.01 1.65 -3.81
C ALA A 67 13.52 1.84 -3.49
N MET A 68 12.72 0.80 -3.70
CA MET A 68 11.30 0.81 -3.36
C MET A 68 11.13 0.80 -1.84
N ASN A 69 10.19 1.59 -1.31
CA ASN A 69 9.89 1.63 0.12
C ASN A 69 8.64 0.78 0.45
N PHE A 70 8.79 -0.19 1.36
CA PHE A 70 7.69 -1.05 1.77
C PHE A 70 6.56 -0.29 2.48
N LEU A 71 6.88 0.66 3.36
CA LEU A 71 5.88 1.47 4.06
C LEU A 71 5.07 2.32 3.06
N GLN A 72 5.73 2.89 2.04
CA GLN A 72 5.01 3.60 0.98
C GLN A 72 4.13 2.64 0.15
N THR A 73 4.58 1.41 -0.09
CA THR A 73 3.78 0.37 -0.74
C THR A 73 2.58 -0.04 0.12
N MET A 74 2.74 -0.13 1.44
CA MET A 74 1.66 -0.47 2.38
C MET A 74 0.58 0.63 2.45
N LEU A 75 0.98 1.90 2.33
CA LEU A 75 0.07 3.04 2.40
C LEU A 75 -0.58 3.40 1.06
N TRP A 76 0.09 3.12 -0.07
CA TRP A 76 -0.31 3.62 -1.38
C TRP A 76 -0.37 2.55 -2.49
N GLY A 77 0.18 1.36 -2.26
CA GLY A 77 0.24 0.24 -3.20
C GLY A 77 0.75 0.66 -4.58
N PHE A 78 0.01 0.26 -5.61
CA PHE A 78 0.25 0.62 -7.01
C PHE A 78 0.28 2.13 -7.25
N GLY A 79 -0.43 2.92 -6.43
CA GLY A 79 -0.43 4.37 -6.53
C GLY A 79 0.93 5.00 -6.21
N TYR A 80 1.81 4.28 -5.51
CA TYR A 80 3.16 4.74 -5.21
C TYR A 80 4.14 4.46 -6.36
N TRP A 81 4.29 3.20 -6.76
CA TRP A 81 5.38 2.82 -7.67
C TRP A 81 5.03 2.96 -9.16
N LEU A 82 3.74 2.85 -9.53
CA LEU A 82 3.31 2.93 -10.93
C LEU A 82 3.65 4.28 -11.60
N PRO A 83 3.35 5.45 -11.01
CA PRO A 83 3.69 6.73 -11.64
C PRO A 83 5.21 6.92 -11.79
N ILE A 84 5.99 6.50 -10.80
CA ILE A 84 7.46 6.59 -10.85
C ILE A 84 8.02 5.74 -11.99
N LEU A 85 7.51 4.51 -12.16
CA LEU A 85 7.93 3.66 -13.28
C LEU A 85 7.55 4.23 -14.65
N LYS A 86 6.39 4.88 -14.77
CA LYS A 86 5.99 5.52 -16.02
C LYS A 86 6.94 6.65 -16.39
N HIS A 87 7.23 7.55 -15.45
CA HIS A 87 8.18 8.64 -15.68
C HIS A 87 9.59 8.13 -15.99
N ALA A 88 10.07 7.12 -15.26
CA ALA A 88 11.37 6.53 -15.53
C ALA A 88 11.44 5.91 -16.94
N THR A 89 10.35 5.30 -17.42
CA THR A 89 10.28 4.73 -18.77
C THR A 89 10.27 5.83 -19.84
N GLU A 90 9.51 6.90 -19.62
CA GLU A 90 9.45 8.08 -20.50
C GLU A 90 10.84 8.74 -20.63
N GLU A 91 11.58 8.89 -19.52
CA GLU A 91 12.93 9.46 -19.54
C GLU A 91 13.93 8.60 -20.32
N VAL A 92 13.82 7.27 -20.26
CA VAL A 92 14.68 6.37 -21.04
C VAL A 92 14.38 6.48 -22.54
N ASP A 93 13.11 6.61 -22.93
CA ASP A 93 12.70 6.75 -24.33
C ASP A 93 13.18 8.07 -24.95
N GLN A 94 13.13 9.18 -24.20
CA GLN A 94 13.62 10.48 -24.63
C GLN A 94 15.16 10.56 -24.78
N ARG A 95 15.91 9.62 -24.19
CA ARG A 95 17.38 9.57 -24.27
C ARG A 95 17.91 8.64 -25.38
N LYS A 96 17.03 7.91 -26.07
CA LYS A 96 17.37 7.06 -27.22
C LYS A 96 17.23 7.83 -28.53
#